data_AF-A0A024HLG9-F1
#
_entry.id   AF-A0A024HLG9-F1
#
_cell.length_a   1.000
_cell.length_b   1.000
_cell.length_c   1.000
_cell.angle_alpha   90.00
_cell.angle_beta   90.00
_cell.angle_gamma   90.00
#
_symmetry.space_group_name_H-M   'P 1'
#
loop_
_entity.id
_entity.type
_entity.pdbx_description
1 polymer ?
#
loop_
_entity_poly.entity_id
_entity_poly.type
_entity_poly.pdbx_seq_one_letter_code
_entity_poly.pdbx_strand_id
1 'polypeptide(L)'
;MSLKDRDWYWQNVNNPGKNGEPPPGRERNWRRALKHVLQLALLIALGVGAWQLWHDPAGRQWTDARWHALLGRLGMEQQAAGSPARPDKYGDSPRTMAECIKPGNLIDDEVRACVKGYRVKTW
;
A
#
# COMPACT_ATOMS: atom_id res chain seq x y z
N MET A 1 -16.36 -27.43 38.24
CA MET A 1 -17.57 -28.28 38.31
C MET A 1 -18.75 -27.35 38.56
N SER A 2 -19.78 -27.33 37.70
CA SER A 2 -20.91 -26.42 37.91
C SER A 2 -21.70 -26.88 39.16
N LEU A 3 -22.38 -25.96 39.84
CA LEU A 3 -23.24 -26.31 40.99
C LEU A 3 -24.25 -27.40 40.61
N LYS A 4 -24.78 -27.33 39.39
CA LYS A 4 -25.73 -28.28 38.82
C LYS A 4 -25.13 -29.67 38.58
N ASP A 5 -23.86 -29.75 38.21
CA ASP A 5 -23.15 -31.03 38.05
C ASP A 5 -22.92 -31.71 39.41
N ARG A 6 -22.62 -30.91 40.44
CA ARG A 6 -22.42 -31.38 41.81
C ARG A 6 -23.72 -31.91 42.40
N ASP A 7 -24.82 -31.19 42.21
CA ASP A 7 -26.13 -31.57 42.75
C ASP A 7 -26.69 -32.83 42.06
N TRP A 8 -26.51 -32.96 40.73
CA TRP A 8 -26.82 -34.18 39.99
C TRP A 8 -26.02 -35.38 40.50
N TYR A 9 -24.71 -35.21 40.73
CA TYR A 9 -23.85 -36.27 41.27
C TYR A 9 -24.36 -36.78 42.63
N TRP A 10 -24.64 -35.87 43.57
CA TRP A 10 -25.14 -36.26 44.89
C TRP A 10 -26.56 -36.86 44.85
N GLN A 11 -27.44 -36.40 43.95
CA GLN A 11 -28.74 -37.03 43.74
C GLN A 11 -28.62 -38.49 43.29
N ASN A 12 -27.69 -38.76 42.36
CA ASN A 12 -27.49 -40.09 41.80
C ASN A 12 -26.84 -41.06 42.81
N VAL A 13 -25.90 -40.56 43.63
CA VAL A 13 -25.26 -41.34 44.70
C VAL A 13 -26.25 -41.68 45.82
N ASN A 14 -27.14 -40.75 46.17
CA ASN A 14 -28.10 -40.93 47.25
C ASN A 14 -29.34 -41.76 46.86
N ASN A 15 -29.62 -41.92 45.56
CA ASN A 15 -30.79 -42.66 45.07
C ASN A 15 -30.41 -43.68 43.97
N PRO A 16 -29.78 -44.81 44.33
CA PRO A 16 -29.46 -45.85 43.36
C PRO A 16 -30.76 -46.38 42.71
N GLY A 17 -30.88 -46.22 41.38
CA GLY A 17 -32.03 -46.69 40.59
C GLY A 17 -33.04 -45.60 40.17
N LYS A 18 -32.94 -44.38 40.70
CA LYS A 18 -33.68 -43.20 40.22
C LYS A 18 -32.71 -42.19 39.66
N ASN A 19 -32.23 -42.44 38.44
CA ASN A 19 -31.32 -41.52 37.78
C ASN A 19 -32.05 -40.22 37.46
N GLY A 20 -31.60 -39.11 38.04
CA GLY A 20 -32.06 -37.77 37.68
C GLY A 20 -31.60 -37.39 36.27
N GLU A 21 -32.33 -36.49 35.62
CA GLU A 21 -32.01 -36.08 34.25
C GLU A 21 -30.61 -35.45 34.20
N PRO A 22 -29.70 -35.95 33.33
CA PRO A 22 -28.33 -35.47 33.29
C PRO A 22 -28.31 -33.98 32.94
N PRO A 23 -27.39 -33.19 33.53
CA PRO A 23 -27.27 -31.79 33.17
C PRO A 23 -27.03 -31.66 31.66
N PRO A 24 -27.67 -30.69 30.98
CA PRO A 24 -27.50 -30.53 29.55
C PRO A 24 -26.01 -30.32 29.26
N GLY A 25 -25.47 -31.15 28.37
CA GLY A 25 -24.09 -31.04 27.93
C GLY A 25 -23.84 -29.62 27.46
N ARG A 26 -22.82 -28.96 28.01
CA ARG A 26 -22.45 -27.59 27.60
C ARG A 26 -22.06 -27.64 26.13
N GLU A 27 -22.98 -27.31 25.23
CA GLU A 27 -22.68 -27.17 23.81
C GLU A 27 -21.65 -26.07 23.64
N ARG A 28 -20.39 -26.51 23.54
CA ARG A 28 -19.25 -25.61 23.43
C ARG A 28 -19.27 -25.08 22.01
N ASN A 29 -19.84 -23.89 21.82
CA ASN A 29 -19.87 -23.10 20.58
C ASN A 29 -18.47 -22.65 20.11
N TRP A 30 -17.46 -23.50 20.29
CA TRP A 30 -16.06 -23.24 19.97
C TRP A 30 -15.88 -22.90 18.49
N ARG A 31 -16.73 -23.44 17.61
CA ARG A 31 -16.73 -23.11 16.17
C ARG A 31 -17.11 -21.65 15.91
N ARG A 32 -18.03 -21.05 16.67
CA ARG A 32 -18.35 -19.61 16.56
C ARG A 32 -17.23 -18.75 17.13
N ALA A 33 -16.70 -19.14 18.30
CA ALA A 33 -15.55 -18.44 18.89
C ALA A 33 -14.34 -18.47 17.94
N LEU A 34 -14.05 -19.62 17.33
CA LEU A 34 -12.98 -19.80 16.36
C LEU A 34 -13.16 -18.88 15.14
N LYS A 35 -14.38 -18.77 14.60
CA LYS A 35 -14.67 -17.83 13.50
C LYS A 35 -14.30 -16.39 13.86
N HIS A 36 -14.69 -15.92 15.04
CA HIS A 36 -14.38 -14.56 15.48
C HIS A 36 -12.88 -14.35 15.74
N VAL A 37 -12.21 -15.35 16.31
CA VAL A 37 -10.75 -15.31 16.50
C VAL A 37 -10.03 -15.24 15.15
N LEU A 38 -10.48 -16.02 14.17
CA LEU A 38 -9.89 -16.06 12.84
C LEU A 38 -10.13 -14.75 12.07
N GLN A 39 -11.31 -14.16 12.23
CA GLN A 39 -11.62 -12.83 11.69
C GLN A 39 -10.74 -11.74 12.32
N LEU A 40 -10.55 -11.77 13.64
CA LEU A 40 -9.63 -10.84 14.33
C LEU A 40 -8.19 -11.03 13.84
N ALA A 41 -7.73 -12.27 13.71
CA ALA A 41 -6.39 -12.57 13.21
C ALA A 41 -6.18 -12.03 11.78
N LEU A 42 -7.19 -12.14 10.91
CA LEU A 42 -7.15 -11.58 9.56
C LEU A 42 -7.00 -10.05 9.60
N LEU A 43 -7.82 -9.36 10.41
CA LEU A 43 -7.76 -7.91 10.53
C LEU A 43 -6.41 -7.42 11.06
N ILE A 44 -5.86 -8.13 12.06
CA ILE A 44 -4.53 -7.82 12.60
C ILE A 44 -3.46 -8.02 11.52
N ALA A 45 -3.51 -9.12 10.76
CA ALA A 45 -2.55 -9.39 9.69
C ALA A 45 -2.59 -8.29 8.61
N LEU A 46 -3.78 -7.83 8.23
CA LEU A 46 -3.94 -6.71 7.29
C LEU A 46 -3.39 -5.40 7.87
N GLY A 47 -3.68 -5.10 9.14
CA GLY A 47 -3.16 -3.91 9.81
C GLY A 47 -1.64 -3.89 9.91
N VAL A 48 -1.02 -5.02 10.28
CA VAL A 48 0.44 -5.17 10.33
C VAL A 48 1.06 -5.06 8.94
N GLY A 49 0.45 -5.68 7.92
CA GLY A 49 0.90 -5.56 6.54
C GLY A 49 0.87 -4.12 6.03
N ALA A 50 -0.23 -3.39 6.30
CA ALA A 50 -0.35 -1.97 5.95
C ALA A 50 0.66 -1.10 6.71
N TRP A 51 0.87 -1.36 7.99
CA TRP A 51 1.87 -0.66 8.81
C TRP A 51 3.28 -0.84 8.26
N GLN A 52 3.64 -2.08 7.94
CA GLN A 52 4.96 -2.42 7.42
C GLN A 52 5.19 -1.78 6.05
N LEU A 53 4.18 -1.83 5.17
CA LEU A 53 4.21 -1.20 3.86
C LEU A 53 4.39 0.32 3.94
N TRP A 54 3.79 0.95 4.96
CA TRP A 54 3.93 2.39 5.19
C TRP A 54 5.30 2.76 5.76
N HIS A 55 5.85 1.93 6.64
CA HIS A 55 7.16 2.22 7.23
C HIS A 55 8.32 1.98 6.26
N ASP A 56 8.21 1.00 5.37
CA ASP A 56 9.26 0.68 4.40
C ASP A 56 9.25 1.67 3.20
N PRO A 57 10.34 2.40 2.94
CA PRO A 57 10.42 3.33 1.81
C PRO A 57 10.29 2.63 0.45
N ALA A 58 10.71 1.37 0.32
CA ALA A 58 10.54 0.61 -0.92
C ALA A 58 9.06 0.24 -1.17
N GLY A 59 8.31 0.00 -0.10
CA GLY A 59 6.88 -0.26 -0.14
C GLY A 59 6.10 0.92 -0.73
N ARG A 60 6.41 2.14 -0.28
CA ARG A 60 5.77 3.38 -0.77
C ARG A 60 6.00 3.61 -2.27
N GLN A 61 7.23 3.44 -2.74
CA GLN A 61 7.54 3.62 -4.16
C GLN A 61 6.79 2.62 -5.05
N TRP A 62 6.66 1.37 -4.60
CA TRP A 62 5.89 0.36 -5.32
C TRP A 62 4.39 0.67 -5.35
N THR A 63 3.81 1.11 -4.23
CA THR A 63 2.39 1.49 -4.19
C THR A 63 2.10 2.70 -5.06
N ASP A 64 2.96 3.71 -5.03
CA ASP A 64 2.79 4.93 -5.82
C ASP A 64 2.84 4.61 -7.32
N ALA A 65 3.83 3.83 -7.77
CA ALA A 65 3.93 3.41 -9.17
C ALA A 65 2.69 2.66 -9.66
N ARG A 66 2.16 1.74 -8.83
CA ARG A 66 0.93 0.99 -9.14
C ARG A 66 -0.31 1.88 -9.12
N TRP A 67 -0.39 2.81 -8.18
CA TRP A 67 -1.49 3.75 -8.04
C TRP A 67 -1.58 4.66 -9.26
N HIS A 68 -0.46 5.24 -9.69
CA HIS A 68 -0.39 6.06 -10.90
C HIS A 68 -0.71 5.25 -12.17
N ALA A 69 -0.23 4.02 -12.29
CA ALA A 69 -0.58 3.16 -13.42
C ALA A 69 -2.09 2.85 -13.47
N LEU A 70 -2.73 2.70 -12.32
CA LEU A 70 -4.18 2.46 -12.22
C LEU A 70 -4.98 3.73 -12.53
N LEU A 71 -4.55 4.88 -12.01
CA LEU A 71 -5.18 6.18 -12.30
C LEU A 71 -5.06 6.55 -13.79
N GLY A 72 -3.90 6.29 -14.41
CA GLY A 72 -3.71 6.47 -15.85
C GLY A 72 -4.64 5.60 -16.68
N ARG A 73 -4.85 4.34 -16.28
CA ARG A 73 -5.84 3.44 -16.92
C ARG A 73 -7.27 3.91 -16.74
N LEU A 74 -7.59 4.54 -15.62
CA LEU A 74 -8.91 5.10 -15.33
C LEU A 74 -9.12 6.51 -15.91
N GLY A 75 -8.08 7.10 -16.54
CA GLY A 75 -8.14 8.46 -17.09
C GLY A 75 -8.30 9.56 -16.05
N MET A 76 -8.07 9.26 -14.76
CA MET A 76 -8.21 10.20 -13.64
C MET A 76 -6.87 10.77 -13.19
N GLU A 77 -5.83 10.70 -14.02
CA GLU A 77 -4.52 11.22 -13.67
C GLU A 77 -4.55 12.75 -13.64
N GLN A 78 -4.70 13.31 -12.44
CA GLN A 78 -4.45 14.72 -12.20
C GLN A 78 -2.94 14.88 -12.06
N GLN A 79 -2.31 15.53 -13.05
CA GLN A 79 -0.89 15.84 -13.08
C GLN A 79 -0.46 16.32 -11.70
N ALA A 80 0.26 15.48 -10.97
CA ALA A 80 0.76 15.84 -9.65
C ALA A 80 1.70 17.04 -9.84
N ALA A 81 1.20 18.22 -9.48
CA ALA A 81 1.97 19.45 -9.37
C ALA A 81 3.01 19.26 -8.27
N GLY A 82 4.14 18.63 -8.59
CA GLY A 82 5.14 18.30 -7.59
C GLY A 82 6.07 17.13 -7.90
N SER A 83 6.18 16.65 -9.14
CA SER A 83 7.44 15.98 -9.51
C SER A 83 8.55 17.03 -9.44
N PRO A 84 9.59 16.90 -8.58
CA PRO A 84 10.78 17.70 -8.78
C PRO A 84 11.28 17.34 -10.17
N ALA A 85 11.33 18.34 -11.05
CA ALA A 85 11.92 18.21 -12.36
C ALA A 85 13.23 17.44 -12.20
N ARG A 86 13.37 16.34 -12.93
CA ARG A 86 14.71 15.83 -13.23
C ARG A 86 15.51 17.05 -13.65
N PRO A 87 16.75 17.26 -13.14
CA PRO A 87 17.55 18.36 -13.64
C PRO A 87 17.75 18.11 -15.12
N ASP A 88 16.97 18.80 -15.94
CA ASP A 88 17.17 18.87 -17.36
C ASP A 88 18.58 19.42 -17.52
N LYS A 89 19.44 18.63 -18.16
CA LYS A 89 20.83 18.98 -18.46
C LYS A 89 20.93 20.14 -19.47
N TYR A 90 19.85 20.86 -19.72
CA TYR A 90 19.74 21.95 -20.66
C TYR A 90 19.29 23.17 -19.86
N GLY A 91 20.27 24.01 -19.50
CA GLY A 91 20.06 25.18 -18.68
C GLY A 91 19.05 26.14 -19.28
N ASP A 92 18.09 26.53 -18.45
CA ASP A 92 17.08 27.55 -18.67
C ASP A 92 17.71 28.93 -18.90
N SER A 93 18.18 29.19 -20.11
CA SER A 93 18.34 30.56 -20.57
C SER A 93 18.24 30.63 -22.09
N PRO A 94 17.24 31.36 -22.64
CA PRO A 94 17.20 31.62 -24.08
C PRO A 94 18.43 32.43 -24.47
N ARG A 95 19.41 31.79 -25.10
CA ARG A 95 20.62 32.47 -25.60
C ARG A 95 20.25 33.32 -26.80
N THR A 96 20.76 34.55 -26.85
CA THR A 96 20.52 35.44 -27.97
C THR A 96 21.26 34.93 -29.22
N MET A 97 20.71 35.15 -30.41
CA MET A 97 21.31 34.68 -31.67
C MET A 97 22.78 35.08 -31.82
N ALA A 98 23.19 36.22 -31.27
CA ALA A 98 24.56 36.69 -31.26
C ALA A 98 25.55 35.74 -30.56
N GLU A 99 25.12 34.99 -29.54
CA GLU A 99 25.99 34.05 -28.81
C GLU A 99 26.17 32.71 -29.54
N CYS A 100 25.22 32.33 -30.40
CA CYS A 100 25.21 31.07 -31.14
C CYS A 100 25.89 31.16 -32.53
N ILE A 101 26.18 32.37 -33.03
CA ILE A 101 26.84 32.56 -34.33
C ILE A 101 28.35 32.29 -34.22
N LYS A 102 28.91 31.51 -35.15
CA LYS A 102 30.37 31.32 -35.33
C LYS A 102 30.93 32.48 -36.15
N PRO A 103 32.00 33.18 -35.73
CA PRO A 103 32.61 34.20 -36.57
C PRO A 103 33.23 33.50 -37.80
N GLY A 104 32.62 33.69 -38.97
CA GLY A 104 33.11 33.17 -40.24
C GLY A 104 32.40 31.94 -40.84
N ASN A 105 31.34 31.41 -40.22
CA ASN A 105 30.49 30.40 -40.88
C ASN A 105 29.04 30.46 -40.36
N LEU A 106 28.11 30.86 -41.22
CA LEU A 106 26.68 31.00 -40.91
C LEU A 106 25.93 29.75 -41.38
N ILE A 107 26.05 28.64 -40.65
CA ILE A 107 25.19 27.47 -40.90
C ILE A 107 23.95 27.61 -40.01
N ASP A 108 22.82 27.97 -40.64
CA ASP A 108 21.56 28.35 -39.99
C ASP A 108 20.96 27.24 -39.10
N ASP A 109 21.18 25.96 -39.46
CA ASP A 109 20.63 24.81 -38.74
C ASP A 109 21.28 24.62 -37.35
N GLU A 110 22.58 24.88 -37.22
CA GLU A 110 23.30 24.76 -35.95
C GLU A 110 22.95 25.90 -35.00
N VAL A 111 22.74 27.10 -35.54
CA VAL A 111 22.29 28.28 -34.79
C VAL A 111 20.87 28.05 -34.26
N ARG A 112 19.97 27.52 -35.10
CA ARG A 112 18.60 27.19 -34.68
C ARG A 112 18.56 26.11 -33.60
N ALA A 113 19.44 25.12 -33.68
CA ALA A 113 19.58 24.09 -32.64
C ALA A 113 20.17 24.66 -31.33
N CYS A 114 21.12 25.59 -31.41
CA CYS A 114 21.74 26.26 -30.26
C CYS A 114 20.76 27.21 -29.54
N VAL A 115 20.01 28.03 -30.29
CA VAL A 115 18.99 28.94 -29.74
C VAL A 115 17.85 28.17 -29.05
N LYS A 116 17.49 27.01 -29.58
CA LYS A 116 16.50 26.10 -28.97
C LYS A 116 17.09 25.21 -27.87
N GLY A 117 18.38 25.35 -27.54
CA GLY A 117 19.03 24.62 -26.45
C GLY A 117 19.37 23.15 -26.75
N TYR A 118 19.27 22.69 -28.00
CA TYR A 118 19.48 21.27 -28.36
C TYR A 118 20.95 20.85 -28.42
N ARG A 119 21.92 21.77 -28.43
CA ARG A 119 23.36 21.44 -28.41
C ARG A 119 24.22 22.46 -27.66
N VAL A 120 25.28 21.96 -27.04
CA VAL A 120 26.37 22.78 -26.49
C VAL A 120 27.35 23.12 -27.61
N LYS A 121 27.82 24.36 -27.63
CA LYS A 121 28.85 24.88 -28.53
C LYS A 121 30.17 24.13 -28.33
N THR A 122 30.47 23.16 -29.20
CA THR A 122 31.77 22.50 -29.29
C THR A 122 32.47 23.08 -30.49
N TRP A 123 33.39 24.03 -30.25
CA TRP A 123 34.25 24.54 -31.31
C TRP A 123 35.25 23.50 -31.77
#